data_AF-A0A645CEH7-F1
#
_entry.id   AF-A0A645CEH7-F1
#
_cell.length_a   1.000
_cell.length_b   1.000
_cell.length_c   1.000
_cell.angle_alpha   90.00
_cell.angle_beta   90.00
_cell.angle_gamma   90.00
#
_symmetry.space_group_name_H-M   'P 1'
#
loop_
_entity.id
_entity.type
_entity.pdbx_description
1 polymer ?
#
loop_
_entity_poly.entity_id
_entity_poly.type
_entity_poly.pdbx_seq_one_letter_code
_entity_poly.pdbx_strand_id
1 'polypeptide(L)'
;MRLASVLLICSIALCSACAGTVSPTPAPVVVTVQHCARPEAPALPQIRGALIMDAPEQLAALVNRDTLMRRYIAGLRDALDCYDRQAKGASRD
;
A
#
# COMPACT_ATOMS: atom_id res chain seq x y z
N MET A 1 21.25 47.17 -43.31
CA MET A 1 20.66 45.83 -43.58
C MET A 1 21.55 44.68 -43.12
N ARG A 2 22.83 44.59 -43.53
CA ARG A 2 23.71 43.43 -43.24
C ARG A 2 24.03 43.18 -41.75
N LEU A 3 24.17 44.25 -40.96
CA LEU A 3 24.43 44.12 -39.52
C LEU A 3 23.19 43.60 -38.75
N ALA A 4 21.99 44.03 -39.17
CA ALA A 4 20.74 43.58 -38.58
C ALA A 4 20.50 42.09 -38.83
N SER A 5 20.81 41.59 -40.04
CA SER A 5 20.70 40.16 -40.34
C SER A 5 21.67 39.29 -39.55
N VAL A 6 22.88 39.76 -39.28
CA VAL A 6 23.87 39.01 -38.47
C VAL A 6 23.41 38.92 -37.01
N LEU A 7 22.93 40.02 -36.44
CA LEU A 7 22.39 40.04 -35.08
C LEU A 7 21.17 39.13 -34.92
N LEU A 8 20.33 39.05 -35.94
CA LEU A 8 19.13 38.21 -35.95
C LEU A 8 19.50 36.72 -36.04
N ILE A 9 20.53 36.36 -36.81
CA ILE A 9 21.03 34.98 -36.88
C ILE A 9 21.68 34.57 -35.54
N CYS A 10 22.46 35.47 -34.93
CA CYS A 10 23.07 35.22 -33.63
C CYS A 10 22.01 35.04 -32.54
N SER A 11 20.94 35.85 -32.52
CA SER A 11 19.88 35.71 -31.51
C SER A 11 19.07 34.43 -31.68
N ILE A 12 18.80 33.99 -32.91
CA ILE A 12 18.14 32.70 -33.16
C ILE A 12 19.03 31.54 -32.68
N ALA A 13 20.33 31.58 -32.99
CA ALA A 13 21.28 30.54 -32.60
C ALA A 13 21.47 30.45 -31.07
N LEU A 14 21.55 31.59 -30.38
CA LEU A 14 21.62 31.62 -28.92
C LEU A 14 20.32 31.12 -28.27
N CYS A 15 19.16 31.43 -28.84
CA CYS A 15 17.87 31.00 -28.30
C CYS A 15 17.52 29.53 -28.61
N SER A 16 18.06 28.94 -29.69
CA SER A 16 17.79 27.54 -30.04
C SER A 16 18.60 26.52 -29.23
N ALA A 17 19.71 26.96 -28.60
CA ALA A 17 20.55 26.09 -27.76
C ALA A 17 19.91 25.76 -26.40
N CYS A 18 18.80 26.41 -26.04
CA CYS A 18 18.03 26.14 -24.82
C CYS A 18 16.94 25.08 -24.99
N ALA A 19 16.77 24.50 -26.18
CA ALA A 19 16.03 23.26 -26.33
C ALA A 19 16.89 22.13 -25.75
N GLY A 20 16.93 22.08 -24.41
CA GLY A 20 17.56 21.01 -23.68
C GLY A 20 17.11 19.69 -24.28
N THR A 21 18.06 18.82 -24.57
CA THR A 21 17.82 17.44 -24.96
C THR A 21 16.65 16.93 -24.16
N VAL A 22 15.51 16.65 -24.82
CA VAL A 22 14.35 16.03 -24.19
C VAL A 22 14.88 14.77 -23.55
N SER A 23 15.11 14.81 -22.23
CA SER A 23 15.50 13.63 -21.51
C SER A 23 14.38 12.64 -21.74
N PRO A 24 14.69 11.39 -22.14
CA PRO A 24 13.64 10.39 -22.29
C PRO A 24 12.85 10.37 -20.99
N THR A 25 11.56 10.70 -21.07
CA THR A 25 10.66 10.57 -19.92
C THR A 25 10.82 9.14 -19.42
N PRO A 26 11.20 8.93 -18.15
CA PRO A 26 11.35 7.59 -17.63
C PRO A 26 10.02 6.85 -17.84
N ALA A 27 10.10 5.63 -18.34
CA ALA A 27 8.92 4.81 -18.56
C ALA A 27 8.17 4.68 -17.22
N PRO A 28 6.83 4.72 -17.22
CA PRO A 28 6.06 4.58 -15.99
C PRO A 28 6.37 3.23 -15.35
N VAL A 29 6.70 3.27 -14.06
CA VAL A 29 6.91 2.05 -13.27
C VAL A 29 5.54 1.42 -13.02
N VAL A 30 5.31 0.27 -13.65
CA VAL A 30 4.09 -0.52 -13.44
C VAL A 30 4.24 -1.27 -12.12
N VAL A 31 3.62 -0.76 -11.06
CA VAL A 31 3.59 -1.44 -9.75
C VAL A 31 2.51 -2.52 -9.78
N THR A 32 2.92 -3.78 -9.66
CA THR A 32 1.96 -4.89 -9.49
C THR A 32 1.52 -4.95 -8.03
N VAL A 33 0.25 -4.69 -7.77
CA VAL A 33 -0.30 -4.76 -6.41
C VAL A 33 -0.52 -6.23 -6.07
N GLN A 34 0.33 -6.77 -5.20
CA GLN A 34 0.11 -8.11 -4.65
C GLN A 34 -1.02 -8.04 -3.64
N HIS A 35 -2.05 -8.88 -3.80
CA HIS A 35 -3.18 -8.89 -2.88
C HIS A 35 -2.78 -9.65 -1.60
N CYS A 36 -2.60 -8.93 -0.49
CA CYS A 36 -2.48 -9.56 0.83
C CYS A 36 -3.82 -10.08 1.32
N ALA A 37 -3.79 -11.14 2.12
CA ALA A 37 -4.98 -11.69 2.73
C ALA A 37 -5.74 -10.64 3.55
N ARG A 38 -7.07 -10.63 3.45
CA ARG A 38 -7.96 -9.82 4.28
C ARG A 38 -8.92 -10.77 4.98
N PRO A 39 -8.56 -11.29 6.17
CA PRO A 39 -9.45 -12.19 6.89
C PRO A 39 -10.74 -11.47 7.27
N GLU A 40 -11.87 -12.17 7.15
CA GLU A 40 -13.17 -11.67 7.59
C GLU A 40 -13.28 -11.74 9.12
N ALA A 41 -14.06 -10.82 9.71
CA ALA A 41 -14.33 -10.86 11.13
C ALA A 41 -15.12 -12.14 11.48
N PRO A 42 -14.69 -12.93 12.48
CA PRO A 42 -15.37 -14.17 12.83
C PRO A 42 -16.71 -13.88 13.50
N ALA A 43 -17.70 -14.74 13.26
CA ALA A 43 -18.91 -14.78 14.07
C ALA A 43 -18.55 -15.24 15.49
N LEU A 44 -18.83 -14.40 16.48
CA LEU A 44 -18.51 -14.70 17.88
C LEU A 44 -19.70 -15.36 18.59
N PRO A 45 -19.47 -16.40 19.42
CA PRO A 45 -20.48 -16.94 20.31
C PRO A 45 -21.08 -15.85 21.20
N GLN A 46 -22.41 -15.86 21.35
CA GLN A 46 -23.10 -14.92 22.22
C GLN A 46 -22.84 -15.24 23.70
N ILE A 47 -22.58 -14.21 24.48
CA ILE A 47 -22.48 -14.27 25.94
C ILE A 47 -23.84 -13.92 26.53
N ARG A 48 -24.41 -14.81 27.34
CA ARG A 48 -25.77 -14.65 27.87
C ARG A 48 -25.71 -13.99 29.24
N GLY A 49 -26.31 -12.81 29.40
CA GLY A 49 -26.34 -12.10 30.68
C GLY A 49 -27.19 -12.78 31.76
N ALA A 50 -28.07 -13.71 31.37
CA ALA A 50 -28.90 -14.49 32.28
C ALA A 50 -28.14 -15.66 32.94
N LEU A 51 -26.98 -16.04 32.41
CA LEU A 51 -26.15 -17.12 32.94
C LEU A 51 -25.05 -16.56 33.83
N ILE A 52 -24.76 -17.26 34.92
CA ILE A 52 -23.55 -16.99 35.70
C ILE A 52 -22.31 -17.33 34.86
N MET A 53 -21.18 -16.68 35.18
CA MET A 53 -19.95 -16.79 34.39
C MET A 53 -19.41 -18.22 34.29
N ASP A 54 -19.52 -18.99 35.37
CA ASP A 54 -18.97 -20.34 35.47
C ASP A 54 -19.96 -21.43 35.03
N ALA A 55 -21.15 -21.05 34.54
CA ALA A 55 -22.06 -22.00 33.92
C ALA A 55 -21.32 -22.67 32.74
N PRO A 56 -21.38 -24.00 32.60
CA PRO A 56 -20.54 -24.72 31.65
C PRO A 56 -20.76 -24.24 30.21
N GLU A 57 -22.00 -23.91 29.83
CA GLU A 57 -22.31 -23.37 28.51
C GLU A 57 -21.76 -21.94 28.29
N GLN A 58 -21.73 -21.12 29.34
CA GLN A 58 -21.18 -19.75 29.28
C GLN A 58 -19.66 -19.79 29.17
N LEU A 59 -19.01 -20.64 29.97
CA LEU A 59 -17.57 -20.85 29.94
C LEU A 59 -17.13 -21.39 28.57
N ALA A 60 -17.85 -22.37 28.01
CA ALA A 60 -17.58 -22.88 26.68
C ALA A 60 -17.69 -21.79 25.60
N ALA A 61 -18.70 -20.91 25.68
CA ALA A 61 -18.85 -19.78 24.77
C ALA A 61 -17.67 -18.80 24.88
N LEU A 62 -17.20 -18.51 26.09
CA LEU A 62 -16.05 -17.63 26.32
C LEU A 62 -14.75 -18.19 25.77
N VAL A 63 -14.45 -19.47 26.04
CA VAL A 63 -13.25 -20.15 25.53
C VAL A 63 -13.25 -20.21 24.01
N ASN A 64 -14.39 -20.54 23.41
CA ASN A 64 -14.53 -20.54 21.95
C ASN A 64 -14.32 -19.13 21.37
N ARG A 65 -14.92 -18.11 21.99
CA ARG A 65 -14.77 -16.71 21.57
C ARG A 65 -13.30 -16.25 21.63
N ASP A 66 -12.57 -16.58 22.70
CA ASP A 66 -11.13 -16.28 22.81
C ASP A 66 -10.32 -16.97 21.71
N THR A 67 -10.61 -18.25 21.45
CA THR A 67 -9.94 -19.03 20.40
C THR A 67 -10.13 -18.40 19.02
N LEU A 68 -11.37 -18.01 18.67
CA LEU A 68 -11.67 -17.36 17.40
C LEU A 68 -10.97 -16.00 17.28
N MET A 69 -10.96 -15.21 18.36
CA MET A 69 -10.29 -13.92 18.37
C MET A 69 -8.77 -14.05 18.20
N ARG A 70 -8.12 -15.02 18.85
CA ARG A 70 -6.68 -15.26 18.68
C ARG A 70 -6.33 -15.62 17.24
N ARG A 71 -7.14 -16.48 16.61
CA ARG A 71 -6.96 -16.85 15.19
C ARG A 71 -7.14 -15.65 14.27
N TYR A 72 -8.17 -14.85 14.50
CA TYR A 72 -8.41 -13.64 13.71
C TYR A 72 -7.26 -12.63 13.84
N ILE A 73 -6.78 -12.40 15.05
CA ILE A 73 -5.62 -11.52 15.31
C ILE A 73 -4.36 -12.06 14.61
N ALA A 74 -4.12 -13.37 14.63
CA ALA A 74 -2.99 -13.97 13.92
C ALA A 74 -3.10 -13.71 12.40
N GLY A 75 -4.26 -13.96 11.80
CA GLY A 75 -4.47 -13.68 10.37
C GLY A 75 -4.34 -12.19 10.02
N LEU A 76 -4.75 -11.28 10.91
CA LEU A 76 -4.53 -9.84 10.71
C LEU A 76 -3.04 -9.47 10.76
N ARG A 77 -2.26 -10.09 11.66
CA ARG A 77 -0.80 -9.89 11.70
C ARG A 77 -0.12 -10.40 10.44
N ASP A 78 -0.51 -11.58 9.96
CA ASP A 78 0.03 -12.15 8.71
C ASP A 78 -0.26 -11.24 7.50
N ALA A 79 -1.44 -10.60 7.48
CA ALA A 79 -1.81 -9.62 6.47
C ALA A 79 -0.91 -8.37 6.53
N LEU A 80 -0.64 -7.84 7.72
CA LEU A 80 0.26 -6.71 7.92
C LEU A 80 1.69 -7.07 7.51
N ASP A 81 2.19 -8.24 7.91
CA ASP A 81 3.53 -8.72 7.52
C ASP A 81 3.68 -8.85 6.01
N CYS A 82 2.60 -9.20 5.30
CA CYS A 82 2.57 -9.21 3.85
C CYS A 82 2.74 -7.80 3.26
N TYR A 83 2.00 -6.81 3.78
CA TYR A 83 2.11 -5.42 3.31
C TYR A 83 3.48 -4.81 3.63
N ASP A 84 4.04 -5.09 4.81
CA ASP A 84 5.37 -4.63 5.20
C ASP A 84 6.45 -5.17 4.27
N ARG A 85 6.33 -6.43 3.84
CA ARG A 85 7.23 -7.03 2.85
C ARG A 85 7.10 -6.36 1.48
N GLN A 86 5.89 -6.02 1.05
CA GLN A 86 5.68 -5.28 -0.20
C GLN A 86 6.30 -3.89 -0.13
N ALA A 87 6.12 -3.16 0.98
CA ALA A 87 6.70 -1.84 1.18
C ALA A 87 8.25 -1.87 1.14
N LYS A 88 8.87 -2.87 1.79
CA LYS A 88 10.33 -3.06 1.77
C LYS A 88 10.87 -3.51 0.41
N GLY A 89 10.09 -4.30 -0.33
CA GLY A 89 10.41 -4.68 -1.71
C GLY A 89 10.37 -3.48 -2.64
N ALA A 90 9.37 -2.60 -2.47
CA ALA A 90 9.23 -1.37 -3.25
C ALA A 90 10.29 -0.30 -2.97
N SER A 91 11.00 -0.36 -1.83
CA SER A 91 12.07 0.60 -1.49
C SER A 91 13.47 0.17 -1.93
N ARG A 92 13.63 -1.00 -2.55
CA ARG A 92 14.93 -1.55 -2.97
C ARG A 92 15.24 -1.34 -4.46
N ASP A 93 14.27 -0.79 -5.20
CA ASP A 93 14.39 -0.35 -6.59
C ASP A 93 14.33 1.19 -6.64
#